data_AF-A0A1F9XJP1-F1
#
_entry.id   AF-A0A1F9XJP1-F1
#
_cell.length_a   1.000
_cell.length_b   1.000
_cell.length_c   1.000
_cell.angle_alpha   90.00
_cell.angle_beta   90.00
_cell.angle_gamma   90.00
#
_symmetry.space_group_name_H-M   'P 1'
#
loop_
_entity.id
_entity.type
_entity.pdbx_description
1 polymer ?
#
loop_
_entity_poly.entity_id
_entity_poly.type
_entity_poly.pdbx_seq_one_letter_code
_entity_poly.pdbx_strand_id
1 'polypeptide(L)'
;DVRIDTAYIGLNSSTAPAPGNIRLDRALYTVSEGAAQLSIRVKRKGGSSGAVSAQYSVTDVTTQSGADYLAVSGTLNWAAGDTADKVITITPVNDTVVESTESFTLALSNPTGGAELGNITSASVYILDNDTPFVMAPNPIISRGRPAYASSDASNAYLVTNGSYTDSSSGRWLPSSVPAWIAVNVGSGYSRVLLSWNNGTVLNYADTASYAGPRDYTILTSADSTNGSDGTWQTAATVTGNIYRTREHSFDFTGKSWVKMNISSATGTLGIDEIDIHDASNGCNDTVIFFGDSIAQRAFRRTNARRPSYSDVIHSNHPQYYPAMISGGYGGTTTGEWNRNLFQGALDANPDIKFWCIELGYNDFTWECHASTAFFRKNLQSLFDRIKIAGRVPMVRRIPWGTSNTIGYVPIWNQVIDEMVVENGLLTGPDMYAAFLGHTEYLEDAVHPNAAGSIVINQEWADSMDSLYTVVIDTSDTTPPAAPAVVRDGTGSDESATTSTTQLSANWDSGADAQSGISKYWYAIGTQQSGAGASNTKAWTD
;
A
#
# COMPACT_ATOMS: atom_id res chain seq x y z
N ASP A 1 -0.44 -100.08 -7.86
CA ASP A 1 0.91 -99.69 -8.29
C ASP A 1 0.87 -98.55 -9.31
N VAL A 2 1.54 -97.46 -8.90
CA VAL A 2 2.26 -96.44 -9.68
C VAL A 2 1.58 -95.85 -10.92
N ARG A 3 1.07 -94.63 -10.75
CA ARG A 3 0.97 -93.59 -11.80
C ARG A 3 2.37 -93.21 -12.27
N ILE A 4 2.57 -93.12 -13.59
CA ILE A 4 3.66 -92.35 -14.20
C ILE A 4 3.01 -91.22 -14.99
N ASP A 5 2.85 -90.07 -14.34
CA ASP A 5 2.59 -88.80 -15.03
C ASP A 5 3.93 -88.27 -15.56
N THR A 6 3.94 -87.90 -16.83
CA THR A 6 5.10 -87.29 -17.50
C THR A 6 5.31 -85.88 -16.94
N ALA A 7 6.49 -85.60 -16.39
CA ALA A 7 6.86 -84.29 -15.88
C ALA A 7 7.31 -83.36 -17.03
N TYR A 8 6.73 -82.16 -17.09
CA TYR A 8 7.32 -81.02 -17.80
C TYR A 8 8.11 -80.18 -16.79
N ILE A 9 9.40 -79.97 -17.07
CA ILE A 9 10.23 -78.98 -16.36
C ILE A 9 9.90 -77.61 -16.97
N GLY A 10 9.19 -76.77 -16.22
CA GLY A 10 9.15 -75.34 -16.44
C GLY A 10 10.32 -74.69 -15.68
N LEU A 11 11.29 -74.13 -16.40
CA LEU A 11 12.31 -73.26 -15.80
C LEU A 11 11.62 -71.97 -15.35
N ASN A 12 11.43 -71.82 -14.04
CA ASN A 12 11.01 -70.58 -13.43
C ASN A 12 12.24 -69.67 -13.31
N SER A 13 12.52 -68.86 -14.33
CA SER A 13 13.50 -67.79 -14.19
C SER A 13 12.90 -66.69 -13.31
N SER A 14 13.14 -66.74 -12.01
CA SER A 14 12.97 -65.57 -11.16
C SER A 14 14.02 -64.54 -11.62
N THR A 15 13.62 -63.59 -12.46
CA THR A 15 14.45 -62.43 -12.77
C THR A 15 14.78 -61.75 -11.45
N ALA A 16 16.07 -61.53 -11.17
CA ALA A 16 16.50 -60.76 -10.01
C ALA A 16 15.70 -59.44 -9.94
N PRO A 17 15.33 -58.94 -8.75
CA PRO A 17 14.58 -57.69 -8.64
C PRO A 17 15.32 -56.58 -9.40
N ALA A 18 14.60 -55.82 -10.22
CA ALA A 18 15.19 -54.70 -10.94
C ALA A 18 15.58 -53.56 -9.96
N PRO A 19 16.50 -52.65 -10.35
CA PRO A 19 16.80 -51.47 -9.54
C PRO A 19 15.59 -50.53 -9.35
N GLY A 20 14.62 -50.61 -10.24
CA GLY A 20 13.39 -49.83 -10.18
C GLY A 20 13.50 -48.51 -10.91
N ASN A 21 12.40 -47.76 -10.87
CA ASN A 21 12.18 -46.57 -11.65
C ASN A 21 11.79 -45.41 -10.74
N ILE A 22 12.46 -44.27 -10.88
CA ILE A 22 12.27 -43.08 -10.04
C ILE A 22 11.37 -42.09 -10.77
N ARG A 23 10.27 -41.70 -10.12
CA ARG A 23 9.27 -40.79 -10.71
C ARG A 23 8.59 -39.93 -9.68
N LEU A 24 8.12 -38.77 -10.10
CA LEU A 24 7.20 -37.96 -9.30
C LEU A 24 5.85 -38.69 -9.16
N ASP A 25 5.13 -38.41 -8.09
CA ASP A 25 3.81 -39.01 -7.89
C ASP A 25 2.70 -38.33 -8.69
N ARG A 26 2.91 -37.07 -9.09
CA ARG A 26 2.01 -36.25 -9.92
C ARG A 26 2.82 -35.38 -10.88
N ALA A 27 2.20 -34.98 -11.98
CA ALA A 27 2.77 -34.05 -12.96
C ALA A 27 2.37 -32.58 -12.72
N LEU A 28 1.48 -32.34 -11.74
CA LEU A 28 0.97 -31.01 -11.43
C LEU A 28 0.73 -30.88 -9.92
N TYR A 29 1.15 -29.74 -9.37
CA TYR A 29 0.86 -29.32 -7.99
C TYR A 29 0.36 -27.89 -7.98
N THR A 30 -0.44 -27.57 -6.98
CA THR A 30 -0.91 -26.22 -6.69
C THR A 30 -0.66 -25.98 -5.20
N VAL A 31 -0.19 -24.79 -4.85
CA VAL A 31 0.01 -24.36 -3.47
C VAL A 31 -0.42 -22.91 -3.35
N SER A 32 -1.01 -22.53 -2.22
CA SER A 32 -1.22 -21.11 -1.91
C SER A 32 0.08 -20.51 -1.41
N GLU A 33 0.39 -19.27 -1.76
CA GLU A 33 1.57 -18.56 -1.23
C GLU A 33 1.59 -18.51 0.32
N GLY A 34 0.42 -18.45 0.97
CA GLY A 34 0.31 -18.51 2.43
C GLY A 34 0.41 -19.88 3.05
N ALA A 35 0.62 -20.92 2.24
CA ALA A 35 0.89 -22.24 2.76
C ALA A 35 2.32 -22.32 3.30
N ALA A 36 2.48 -22.86 4.51
CA ALA A 36 3.79 -23.02 5.11
C ALA A 36 4.78 -23.80 4.21
N GLN A 37 4.32 -24.89 3.57
CA GLN A 37 5.12 -25.75 2.68
C GLN A 37 4.25 -26.55 1.69
N LEU A 38 4.80 -26.84 0.51
CA LEU A 38 4.32 -27.86 -0.42
C LEU A 38 5.25 -29.08 -0.40
N SER A 39 4.66 -30.28 -0.21
CA SER A 39 5.38 -31.56 -0.23
C SER A 39 5.18 -32.31 -1.55
N ILE A 40 6.24 -32.45 -2.34
CA ILE A 40 6.27 -33.18 -3.61
C ILE A 40 6.86 -34.57 -3.37
N ARG A 41 6.12 -35.64 -3.66
CA ARG A 41 6.58 -37.02 -3.41
C ARG A 41 7.24 -37.63 -4.64
N VAL A 42 8.38 -38.26 -4.41
CA VAL A 42 9.15 -39.01 -5.40
C VAL A 42 9.15 -40.48 -5.03
N LYS A 43 8.75 -41.32 -5.97
CA LYS A 43 8.50 -42.74 -5.78
C LYS A 43 9.54 -43.57 -6.52
N ARG A 44 10.03 -44.62 -5.86
CA ARG A 44 10.74 -45.73 -6.50
C ARG A 44 9.74 -46.86 -6.77
N LYS A 45 9.56 -47.27 -8.03
CA LYS A 45 8.57 -48.29 -8.44
C LYS A 45 9.19 -49.38 -9.31
N GLY A 46 8.56 -50.56 -9.33
CA GLY A 46 8.98 -51.66 -10.22
C GLY A 46 10.30 -52.33 -9.84
N GLY A 47 10.89 -52.00 -8.69
CA GLY A 47 12.15 -52.59 -8.23
C GLY A 47 12.68 -51.96 -6.94
N SER A 48 13.54 -52.70 -6.25
CA SER A 48 14.18 -52.30 -4.98
C SER A 48 15.63 -52.76 -4.89
N SER A 49 16.19 -53.28 -5.99
CA SER A 49 17.54 -53.85 -6.00
C SER A 49 18.61 -52.77 -6.02
N GLY A 50 19.63 -52.92 -5.17
CA GLY A 50 20.72 -51.95 -5.06
C GLY A 50 20.29 -50.59 -4.47
N ALA A 51 21.28 -49.82 -4.05
CA ALA A 51 21.09 -48.42 -3.70
C ALA A 51 21.00 -47.58 -4.99
N VAL A 52 20.08 -46.62 -5.02
CA VAL A 52 19.83 -45.76 -6.19
C VAL A 52 19.64 -44.31 -5.74
N SER A 53 19.89 -43.37 -6.62
CA SER A 53 19.63 -41.95 -6.38
C SER A 53 19.10 -41.26 -7.63
N ALA A 54 18.52 -40.07 -7.46
CA ALA A 54 18.20 -39.14 -8.54
C ALA A 54 18.38 -37.70 -8.04
N GLN A 55 18.81 -36.82 -8.93
CA GLN A 55 18.89 -35.39 -8.68
C GLN A 55 17.56 -34.70 -8.99
N TYR A 56 17.35 -33.53 -8.41
CA TYR A 56 16.23 -32.66 -8.74
C TYR A 56 16.66 -31.18 -8.75
N SER A 57 16.00 -30.40 -9.60
CA SER A 57 16.13 -28.95 -9.67
C SER A 57 14.80 -28.30 -10.06
N VAL A 58 14.68 -27.01 -9.76
CA VAL A 58 13.56 -26.16 -10.19
C VAL A 58 14.01 -25.20 -11.30
N THR A 59 13.08 -24.77 -12.12
CA THR A 59 13.29 -23.76 -13.16
C THR A 59 12.04 -22.90 -13.27
N ASP A 60 12.23 -21.59 -13.11
CA ASP A 60 11.17 -20.60 -13.17
C ASP A 60 10.49 -20.57 -14.55
N VAL A 61 9.18 -20.36 -14.56
CA VAL A 61 8.40 -20.13 -15.80
C VAL A 61 7.82 -18.72 -15.77
N THR A 62 6.99 -18.41 -14.78
CA THR A 62 6.51 -17.04 -14.51
C THR A 62 6.89 -16.57 -13.12
N THR A 63 7.21 -17.49 -12.20
CA THR A 63 7.72 -17.19 -10.87
C THR A 63 9.10 -16.55 -10.90
N GLN A 64 9.46 -15.89 -9.81
CA GLN A 64 10.81 -15.46 -9.49
C GLN A 64 11.26 -16.09 -8.17
N SER A 65 12.29 -16.95 -8.21
CA SER A 65 12.88 -17.51 -6.98
C SER A 65 13.31 -16.41 -6.00
N GLY A 66 12.89 -16.54 -4.75
CA GLY A 66 13.10 -15.57 -3.67
C GLY A 66 11.93 -14.60 -3.48
N ALA A 67 11.10 -14.42 -4.52
CA ALA A 67 9.87 -13.64 -4.50
C ALA A 67 8.68 -14.48 -4.09
N ASP A 68 8.39 -15.51 -4.87
CA ASP A 68 7.15 -16.30 -4.72
C ASP A 68 7.45 -17.69 -4.13
N TYR A 69 8.70 -18.15 -4.19
CA TYR A 69 9.16 -19.35 -3.47
C TYR A 69 10.68 -19.42 -3.27
N LEU A 70 11.13 -20.25 -2.32
CA LEU A 70 12.55 -20.55 -2.14
C LEU A 70 13.00 -21.68 -3.06
N ALA A 71 13.87 -21.39 -4.04
CA ALA A 71 14.40 -22.41 -4.95
C ALA A 71 15.18 -23.51 -4.22
N VAL A 72 14.99 -24.74 -4.69
CA VAL A 72 15.64 -25.94 -4.16
C VAL A 72 16.25 -26.79 -5.26
N SER A 73 17.39 -27.40 -4.95
CA SER A 73 17.98 -28.48 -5.73
C SER A 73 18.66 -29.48 -4.80
N GLY A 74 18.81 -30.72 -5.24
CA GLY A 74 19.42 -31.74 -4.40
C GLY A 74 19.46 -33.13 -5.01
N THR A 75 19.79 -34.11 -4.17
CA THR A 75 19.83 -35.54 -4.53
C THR A 75 19.01 -36.35 -3.53
N LEU A 76 18.08 -37.15 -4.05
CA LEU A 76 17.30 -38.12 -3.28
C LEU A 76 17.98 -39.49 -3.33
N ASN A 77 18.05 -40.18 -2.20
CA ASN A 77 18.75 -41.46 -2.07
C ASN A 77 17.82 -42.54 -1.51
N TRP A 78 17.88 -43.73 -2.11
CA TRP A 78 17.25 -44.94 -1.62
C TRP A 78 18.33 -45.99 -1.35
N ALA A 79 18.29 -46.59 -0.15
CA ALA A 79 19.14 -47.73 0.16
C ALA A 79 18.68 -48.98 -0.63
N ALA A 80 19.51 -50.03 -0.63
CA ALA A 80 19.09 -51.33 -1.15
C ALA A 80 17.87 -51.84 -0.36
N GLY A 81 16.83 -52.26 -1.08
CA GLY A 81 15.55 -52.67 -0.50
C GLY A 81 14.58 -51.54 -0.13
N ASP A 82 15.04 -50.28 -0.10
CA ASP A 82 14.19 -49.12 0.23
C ASP A 82 13.26 -48.77 -0.94
N THR A 83 11.96 -48.77 -0.65
CA THR A 83 10.88 -48.38 -1.57
C THR A 83 10.00 -47.28 -1.01
N ALA A 84 10.38 -46.68 0.12
CA ALA A 84 9.66 -45.57 0.71
C ALA A 84 9.74 -44.33 -0.19
N ASP A 85 8.64 -43.59 -0.24
CA ASP A 85 8.59 -42.31 -0.94
C ASP A 85 9.57 -41.32 -0.29
N LYS A 86 10.26 -40.53 -1.11
CA LYS A 86 11.05 -39.38 -0.65
C LYS A 86 10.29 -38.10 -0.95
N VAL A 87 10.57 -37.03 -0.19
CA VAL A 87 9.84 -35.77 -0.28
C VAL A 87 10.81 -34.66 -0.64
N ILE A 88 10.40 -33.84 -1.61
CA ILE A 88 10.98 -32.53 -1.88
C ILE A 88 10.03 -31.49 -1.28
N THR A 89 10.57 -30.62 -0.45
CA THR A 89 9.81 -29.54 0.18
C THR A 89 10.05 -28.25 -0.58
N ILE A 90 8.97 -27.61 -1.01
CA ILE A 90 8.96 -26.25 -1.53
C ILE A 90 8.35 -25.35 -0.46
N THR A 91 8.99 -24.21 -0.20
CA THR A 91 8.45 -23.17 0.68
C THR A 91 8.01 -22.00 -0.18
N PRO A 92 6.70 -21.78 -0.37
CA PRO A 92 6.21 -20.53 -0.93
C PRO A 92 6.58 -19.36 -0.03
N VAL A 93 6.73 -18.18 -0.62
CA VAL A 93 6.89 -16.92 0.10
C VAL A 93 5.54 -16.23 0.00
N ASN A 94 4.96 -15.87 1.15
CA ASN A 94 3.70 -15.13 1.20
C ASN A 94 4.01 -13.65 1.24
N ASP A 95 3.27 -12.87 0.46
CA ASP A 95 3.39 -11.42 0.52
C ASP A 95 2.09 -10.65 0.77
N THR A 96 1.97 -9.48 0.15
CA THR A 96 0.80 -8.58 0.23
C THR A 96 0.44 -7.98 -1.13
N VAL A 97 1.15 -8.39 -2.18
CA VAL A 97 1.01 -7.94 -3.55
C VAL A 97 0.01 -8.88 -4.19
N VAL A 98 -1.02 -8.32 -4.83
CA VAL A 98 -1.94 -9.15 -5.60
C VAL A 98 -1.27 -9.54 -6.91
N GLU A 99 -1.00 -10.82 -7.04
CA GLU A 99 -0.33 -11.41 -8.20
C GLU A 99 -1.28 -12.28 -9.03
N SER A 100 -0.87 -12.54 -10.27
CA SER A 100 -1.52 -13.59 -11.06
C SER A 100 -1.03 -14.97 -10.60
N THR A 101 -1.78 -16.04 -10.90
CA THR A 101 -1.25 -17.40 -10.64
C THR A 101 0.05 -17.63 -11.40
N GLU A 102 1.12 -17.90 -10.65
CA GLU A 102 2.46 -18.09 -11.21
C GLU A 102 2.88 -19.55 -11.21
N SER A 103 3.94 -19.90 -11.95
CA SER A 103 4.46 -21.26 -11.99
C SER A 103 5.96 -21.41 -12.18
N PHE A 104 6.48 -22.53 -11.66
CA PHE A 104 7.80 -23.08 -12.00
C PHE A 104 7.70 -24.57 -12.36
N THR A 105 8.79 -25.11 -12.92
CA THR A 105 8.91 -26.54 -13.24
C THR A 105 9.93 -27.22 -12.32
N LEU A 106 9.55 -28.35 -11.71
CA LEU A 106 10.46 -29.24 -11.00
C LEU A 106 10.80 -30.45 -11.89
N ALA A 107 12.08 -30.79 -12.02
CA ALA A 107 12.55 -31.90 -12.86
C ALA A 107 13.49 -32.86 -12.11
N LEU A 108 13.34 -34.16 -12.38
CA LEU A 108 14.25 -35.22 -11.94
C LEU A 108 15.32 -35.47 -13.01
N SER A 109 16.55 -35.72 -12.59
CA SER A 109 17.68 -35.98 -13.49
C SER A 109 18.69 -36.97 -12.90
N ASN A 110 19.60 -37.45 -13.75
CA ASN A 110 20.80 -38.20 -13.35
C ASN A 110 20.54 -39.39 -12.39
N PRO A 111 19.67 -40.36 -12.75
CA PRO A 111 19.47 -41.54 -11.90
C PRO A 111 20.74 -42.39 -11.84
N THR A 112 20.99 -43.04 -10.70
CA THR A 112 22.17 -43.90 -10.47
C THR A 112 21.79 -45.32 -10.06
N GLY A 113 22.77 -46.22 -9.93
CA GLY A 113 22.56 -47.58 -9.42
C GLY A 113 21.76 -48.49 -10.35
N GLY A 114 21.70 -48.16 -11.65
CA GLY A 114 20.94 -48.90 -12.66
C GLY A 114 19.43 -48.62 -12.64
N ALA A 115 18.96 -47.66 -11.85
CA ALA A 115 17.59 -47.17 -11.95
C ALA A 115 17.41 -46.27 -13.18
N GLU A 116 16.19 -46.23 -13.69
CA GLU A 116 15.78 -45.32 -14.76
C GLU A 116 14.77 -44.29 -14.24
N LEU A 117 14.63 -43.16 -14.94
CA LEU A 117 13.53 -42.22 -14.67
C LEU A 117 12.22 -42.73 -15.25
N GLY A 118 11.11 -42.43 -14.59
CA GLY A 118 9.79 -42.93 -14.97
C GLY A 118 9.02 -42.15 -15.98
N ASN A 119 7.72 -42.42 -15.98
CA ASN A 119 6.76 -41.74 -16.85
C ASN A 119 6.43 -40.32 -16.40
N ILE A 120 6.79 -39.93 -15.16
CA ILE A 120 6.60 -38.57 -14.65
C ILE A 120 7.96 -38.08 -14.12
N THR A 121 8.72 -37.42 -14.99
CA THR A 121 10.07 -36.91 -14.69
C THR A 121 10.09 -35.42 -14.38
N SER A 122 9.01 -34.71 -14.70
CA SER A 122 8.84 -33.30 -14.40
C SER A 122 7.42 -33.01 -13.93
N ALA A 123 7.25 -31.95 -13.14
CA ALA A 123 5.96 -31.44 -12.71
C ALA A 123 5.92 -29.91 -12.76
N SER A 124 4.79 -29.37 -13.19
CA SER A 124 4.48 -27.95 -13.05
C SER A 124 3.93 -27.69 -11.64
N VAL A 125 4.43 -26.65 -10.99
CA VAL A 125 3.94 -26.20 -9.69
C VAL A 125 3.36 -24.80 -9.88
N TYR A 126 2.09 -24.63 -9.51
CA TYR A 126 1.42 -23.35 -9.55
C TYR A 126 1.31 -22.77 -8.13
N ILE A 127 1.65 -21.49 -7.99
CA ILE A 127 1.49 -20.72 -6.76
C ILE A 127 0.26 -19.84 -6.93
N LEU A 128 -0.70 -20.02 -6.02
CA LEU A 128 -1.94 -19.26 -5.98
C LEU A 128 -1.77 -18.11 -4.99
N ASP A 129 -1.95 -16.91 -5.52
CA ASP A 129 -2.12 -15.67 -4.75
C ASP A 129 -3.22 -15.87 -3.70
N ASN A 130 -2.95 -15.46 -2.47
CA ASN A 130 -3.92 -15.45 -1.38
C ASN A 130 -4.26 -14.04 -0.90
N ASP A 131 -3.65 -13.04 -1.52
CA ASP A 131 -3.90 -11.66 -1.24
C ASP A 131 -5.19 -11.18 -1.88
N THR A 132 -5.70 -10.08 -1.33
CA THR A 132 -6.85 -9.38 -1.88
C THR A 132 -6.45 -7.93 -2.11
N PRO A 133 -6.97 -7.27 -3.15
CA PRO A 133 -6.62 -5.89 -3.41
C PRO A 133 -6.92 -5.05 -2.18
N PHE A 134 -5.90 -4.47 -1.56
CA PHE A 134 -6.09 -3.49 -0.53
C PHE A 134 -6.69 -2.24 -1.20
N VAL A 135 -7.99 -2.01 -1.00
CA VAL A 135 -8.68 -0.83 -1.53
C VAL A 135 -8.63 0.29 -0.49
N MET A 136 -8.15 1.46 -0.90
CA MET A 136 -8.16 2.64 -0.05
C MET A 136 -9.59 3.06 0.29
N ALA A 137 -9.88 3.17 1.59
CA ALA A 137 -11.02 3.91 2.07
C ALA A 137 -10.69 5.41 2.01
N PRO A 138 -11.55 6.26 1.42
CA PRO A 138 -11.27 7.69 1.33
C PRO A 138 -11.13 8.35 2.70
N ASN A 139 -10.13 9.24 2.83
CA ASN A 139 -10.02 10.21 3.91
C ASN A 139 -10.14 11.66 3.37
N PRO A 140 -11.33 12.10 2.91
CA PRO A 140 -11.48 13.43 2.32
C PRO A 140 -11.05 14.54 3.27
N ILE A 141 -10.40 15.56 2.75
CA ILE A 141 -10.05 16.76 3.52
C ILE A 141 -11.30 17.64 3.73
N ILE A 142 -11.62 17.94 4.99
CA ILE A 142 -12.84 18.65 5.40
C ILE A 142 -12.57 20.04 5.99
N SER A 143 -11.31 20.38 6.29
CA SER A 143 -10.92 21.70 6.82
C SER A 143 -10.74 22.79 5.77
N ARG A 144 -10.45 22.45 4.50
CA ARG A 144 -10.12 23.46 3.50
C ARG A 144 -11.27 24.43 3.22
N GLY A 145 -10.94 25.72 3.18
CA GLY A 145 -11.88 26.83 3.02
C GLY A 145 -12.85 27.01 4.19
N ARG A 146 -12.72 26.22 5.27
CA ARG A 146 -13.59 26.35 6.44
C ARG A 146 -13.19 27.55 7.30
N PRO A 147 -14.15 28.17 8.01
CA PRO A 147 -13.88 29.24 8.96
C PRO A 147 -12.91 28.78 10.06
N ALA A 148 -11.88 29.60 10.28
CA ALA A 148 -10.92 29.45 11.36
C ALA A 148 -10.87 30.71 12.21
N TYR A 149 -10.67 30.52 13.52
CA TYR A 149 -10.67 31.58 14.53
C TYR A 149 -9.50 31.38 15.48
N ALA A 150 -8.91 32.47 15.97
CA ALA A 150 -7.73 32.39 16.82
C ALA A 150 -7.73 33.42 17.94
N SER A 151 -6.96 33.15 19.00
CA SER A 151 -6.77 34.04 20.16
C SER A 151 -6.05 35.35 19.83
N SER A 152 -5.17 35.30 18.84
CA SER A 152 -4.36 36.43 18.34
C SER A 152 -4.06 36.17 16.87
N ASP A 153 -3.62 37.21 16.15
CA ASP A 153 -3.46 37.14 14.69
C ASP A 153 -4.75 36.64 13.98
N ALA A 154 -5.91 37.04 14.52
CA ALA A 154 -7.22 36.48 14.15
C ALA A 154 -7.61 36.79 12.70
N SER A 155 -7.17 37.92 12.14
CA SER A 155 -7.40 38.24 10.72
C SER A 155 -6.71 37.27 9.76
N ASN A 156 -5.69 36.55 10.24
CA ASN A 156 -4.91 35.57 9.48
C ASN A 156 -5.23 34.13 9.89
N ALA A 157 -6.23 33.89 10.75
CA ALA A 157 -6.61 32.54 11.16
C ALA A 157 -7.00 31.65 9.96
N TYR A 158 -7.61 32.23 8.92
CA TYR A 158 -7.98 31.52 7.68
C TYR A 158 -6.78 30.92 6.93
N LEU A 159 -5.54 31.36 7.22
CA LEU A 159 -4.36 30.82 6.57
C LEU A 159 -4.15 29.34 6.88
N VAL A 160 -4.60 28.84 8.04
CA VAL A 160 -4.43 27.43 8.38
C VAL A 160 -5.42 26.48 7.68
N THR A 161 -6.34 27.03 6.89
CA THR A 161 -7.34 26.25 6.12
C THR A 161 -7.37 26.64 4.64
N ASN A 162 -6.43 27.45 4.16
CA ASN A 162 -6.44 27.94 2.78
C ASN A 162 -5.80 26.95 1.78
N GLY A 163 -5.23 25.84 2.27
CA GLY A 163 -4.52 24.86 1.47
C GLY A 163 -3.23 25.37 0.86
N SER A 164 -2.57 26.38 1.44
CA SER A 164 -1.35 27.01 0.96
C SER A 164 -0.22 26.95 2.00
N TYR A 165 0.57 25.88 1.95
CA TYR A 165 1.77 25.73 2.77
C TYR A 165 2.89 26.66 2.29
N THR A 166 3.65 27.21 3.25
CA THR A 166 4.71 28.18 2.96
C THR A 166 5.79 28.16 4.05
N ASP A 167 7.00 28.58 3.70
CA ASP A 167 8.06 28.90 4.66
C ASP A 167 8.17 30.42 4.93
N SER A 168 7.35 31.23 4.26
CA SER A 168 7.26 32.68 4.49
C SER A 168 6.42 33.01 5.72
N SER A 169 6.81 34.03 6.48
CA SER A 169 6.00 34.56 7.58
C SER A 169 4.63 35.10 7.13
N SER A 170 4.50 35.61 5.89
CA SER A 170 3.25 36.23 5.42
C SER A 170 2.13 35.25 5.08
N GLY A 171 2.41 33.95 4.98
CA GLY A 171 1.40 32.94 4.65
C GLY A 171 1.08 31.99 5.80
N ARG A 172 1.36 32.38 7.04
CA ARG A 172 1.19 31.52 8.23
C ARG A 172 0.42 32.25 9.31
N TRP A 173 -0.25 31.49 10.16
CA TRP A 173 -0.76 32.03 11.41
C TRP A 173 0.38 32.18 12.42
N LEU A 174 0.61 33.40 12.89
CA LEU A 174 1.74 33.81 13.73
C LEU A 174 1.24 34.53 15.00
N PRO A 175 0.80 33.79 16.03
CA PRO A 175 0.32 34.40 17.26
C PRO A 175 1.43 35.17 17.97
N SER A 176 1.08 36.34 18.53
CA SER A 176 2.04 37.27 19.17
C SER A 176 2.64 36.76 20.49
N SER A 177 2.03 35.76 21.12
CA SER A 177 2.45 35.19 22.41
C SER A 177 1.77 33.84 22.65
N VAL A 178 2.36 33.00 23.51
CA VAL A 178 1.69 31.83 24.11
C VAL A 178 1.24 32.17 25.55
N PRO A 179 0.12 31.63 26.06
CA PRO A 179 -0.75 30.66 25.41
C PRO A 179 -1.53 31.26 24.23
N ALA A 180 -1.71 30.44 23.19
CA ALA A 180 -2.47 30.80 21.99
C ALA A 180 -3.37 29.63 21.57
N TRP A 181 -4.48 29.93 20.90
CA TRP A 181 -5.33 28.89 20.33
C TRP A 181 -5.79 29.25 18.93
N ILE A 182 -6.01 28.22 18.11
CA ILE A 182 -6.63 28.30 16.79
C ILE A 182 -7.67 27.18 16.65
N ALA A 183 -8.85 27.52 16.15
CA ALA A 183 -10.01 26.65 16.06
C ALA A 183 -10.61 26.67 14.66
N VAL A 184 -11.01 25.51 14.16
CA VAL A 184 -11.61 25.31 12.83
C VAL A 184 -12.99 24.69 13.00
N ASN A 185 -13.99 25.26 12.32
CA ASN A 185 -15.32 24.66 12.21
C ASN A 185 -15.40 23.78 10.96
N VAL A 186 -15.32 22.47 11.14
CA VAL A 186 -15.35 21.49 10.03
C VAL A 186 -16.77 21.02 9.69
N GLY A 187 -17.78 21.44 10.47
CA GLY A 187 -19.14 20.94 10.39
C GLY A 187 -19.33 19.61 11.11
N SER A 188 -20.59 19.18 11.24
CA SER A 188 -20.98 17.92 11.88
C SER A 188 -21.16 16.78 10.90
N GLY A 189 -21.26 15.55 11.40
CA GLY A 189 -21.61 14.36 10.60
C GLY A 189 -20.52 13.29 10.57
N TYR A 190 -19.35 13.57 11.15
CA TYR A 190 -18.22 12.66 11.19
C TYR A 190 -18.18 11.93 12.54
N SER A 191 -17.92 10.63 12.53
CA SER A 191 -17.72 9.84 13.77
C SER A 191 -16.28 9.92 14.24
N ARG A 192 -15.33 10.14 13.33
CA ARG A 192 -13.90 10.24 13.61
C ARG A 192 -13.26 11.21 12.64
N VAL A 193 -12.26 11.96 13.11
CA VAL A 193 -11.44 12.82 12.26
C VAL A 193 -9.96 12.54 12.49
N LEU A 194 -9.15 12.89 11.50
CA LEU A 194 -7.70 12.89 11.56
C LEU A 194 -7.20 14.30 11.30
N LEU A 195 -6.64 14.94 12.31
CA LEU A 195 -6.01 16.26 12.20
C LEU A 195 -4.52 16.06 11.94
N SER A 196 -3.96 16.75 10.96
CA SER A 196 -2.52 16.97 10.84
C SER A 196 -2.23 18.46 10.77
N TRP A 197 -1.12 18.88 11.36
CA TRP A 197 -0.67 20.28 11.28
C TRP A 197 0.76 20.35 10.73
N ASN A 198 1.09 21.46 10.08
CA ASN A 198 2.40 21.67 9.47
C ASN A 198 3.05 22.99 9.87
N ASN A 199 4.36 22.93 10.11
CA ASN A 199 5.24 24.09 10.23
C ASN A 199 6.42 23.96 9.27
N GLY A 200 6.37 24.74 8.20
CA GLY A 200 7.28 24.68 7.06
C GLY A 200 8.61 25.37 7.32
N THR A 201 8.75 26.18 8.37
CA THR A 201 10.03 26.86 8.65
C THR A 201 11.11 25.96 9.21
N VAL A 202 10.74 24.87 9.86
CA VAL A 202 11.70 23.87 10.34
C VAL A 202 11.95 22.88 9.22
N LEU A 203 13.21 22.60 8.87
CA LEU A 203 13.53 21.67 7.77
C LEU A 203 13.53 20.20 8.24
N ASN A 204 14.12 19.91 9.40
CA ASN A 204 14.14 18.58 10.00
C ASN A 204 12.76 18.19 10.53
N TYR A 205 12.37 16.93 10.29
CA TYR A 205 11.13 16.37 10.81
C TYR A 205 11.06 16.47 12.34
N ALA A 206 12.15 16.11 13.00
CA ALA A 206 12.35 16.23 14.44
C ALA A 206 13.58 17.12 14.71
N ASP A 207 13.48 18.09 15.60
CA ASP A 207 14.63 18.92 15.99
C ASP A 207 14.48 19.35 17.46
N THR A 208 15.54 19.22 18.26
CA THR A 208 15.54 19.69 19.66
C THR A 208 16.32 20.98 19.85
N ALA A 209 17.21 21.31 18.91
CA ALA A 209 18.14 22.41 19.02
C ALA A 209 17.64 23.68 18.32
N SER A 210 17.01 23.53 17.15
CA SER A 210 16.56 24.64 16.29
C SER A 210 15.06 24.66 16.06
N TYR A 211 14.30 23.82 16.77
CA TYR A 211 12.85 23.73 16.61
C TYR A 211 12.16 25.02 17.06
N ALA A 212 11.37 25.58 16.14
CA ALA A 212 10.57 26.77 16.36
C ALA A 212 9.11 26.46 16.08
N GLY A 213 8.31 26.13 17.10
CA GLY A 213 6.93 25.68 16.92
C GLY A 213 6.22 25.29 18.23
N PRO A 214 5.00 24.72 18.15
CA PRO A 214 4.26 24.25 19.32
C PRO A 214 5.06 23.21 20.11
N ARG A 215 5.29 23.45 21.40
CA ARG A 215 6.03 22.56 22.31
C ARG A 215 5.07 21.73 23.15
N ASP A 216 4.16 22.40 23.84
CA ASP A 216 3.08 21.78 24.60
C ASP A 216 1.74 22.28 24.07
N TYR A 217 0.84 21.37 23.75
CA TYR A 217 -0.46 21.72 23.21
C TYR A 217 -1.51 20.63 23.48
N THR A 218 -2.77 21.02 23.35
CA THR A 218 -3.93 20.14 23.44
C THR A 218 -4.77 20.27 22.19
N ILE A 219 -5.33 19.16 21.73
CA ILE A 219 -6.38 19.14 20.71
C ILE A 219 -7.71 18.98 21.44
N LEU A 220 -8.65 19.87 21.13
CA LEU A 220 -9.94 19.98 21.78
C LEU A 220 -11.05 19.89 20.74
N THR A 221 -12.21 19.35 21.12
CA THR A 221 -13.42 19.32 20.27
C THR A 221 -14.61 19.94 20.96
N SER A 222 -15.54 20.48 20.18
CA SER A 222 -16.79 21.08 20.68
C SER A 222 -17.94 20.85 19.69
N ALA A 223 -19.15 20.79 20.21
CA ALA A 223 -20.39 20.68 19.44
C ALA A 223 -21.14 22.03 19.31
N ASP A 224 -20.85 22.96 20.22
CA ASP A 224 -21.67 24.13 20.54
C ASP A 224 -20.90 25.45 20.50
N SER A 225 -19.61 25.45 20.13
CA SER A 225 -18.87 26.68 19.88
C SER A 225 -19.43 27.42 18.66
N THR A 226 -19.34 28.75 18.68
CA THR A 226 -19.71 29.62 17.56
C THR A 226 -18.50 30.30 16.93
N ASN A 227 -17.40 30.45 17.68
CA ASN A 227 -16.23 31.22 17.22
C ASN A 227 -14.88 30.74 17.81
N GLY A 228 -14.82 29.54 18.37
CA GLY A 228 -13.59 28.99 18.98
C GLY A 228 -13.31 29.45 20.42
N SER A 229 -13.84 30.61 20.83
CA SER A 229 -13.63 31.21 22.16
C SER A 229 -14.66 30.79 23.20
N ASP A 230 -15.83 30.34 22.75
CA ASP A 230 -16.99 29.90 23.54
C ASP A 230 -17.22 28.39 23.41
N GLY A 231 -18.33 27.90 23.98
CA GLY A 231 -18.74 26.50 23.88
C GLY A 231 -18.07 25.57 24.89
N THR A 232 -18.54 24.33 24.90
CA THR A 232 -18.08 23.26 25.78
C THR A 232 -16.99 22.46 25.08
N TRP A 233 -15.75 22.57 25.57
CA TRP A 233 -14.58 21.91 24.97
C TRP A 233 -14.20 20.63 25.71
N GLN A 234 -13.92 19.58 24.95
CA GLN A 234 -13.44 18.29 25.44
C GLN A 234 -12.04 18.01 24.89
N THR A 235 -11.14 17.52 25.73
CA THR A 235 -9.79 17.16 25.30
C THR A 235 -9.80 15.86 24.51
N ALA A 236 -9.31 15.94 23.27
CA ALA A 236 -9.10 14.80 22.40
C ALA A 236 -7.66 14.28 22.44
N ALA A 237 -6.68 15.18 22.56
CA ALA A 237 -5.27 14.81 22.68
C ALA A 237 -4.50 15.83 23.54
N THR A 238 -3.44 15.36 24.19
CA THR A 238 -2.49 16.19 24.94
C THR A 238 -1.08 15.83 24.51
N VAL A 239 -0.28 16.83 24.17
CA VAL A 239 1.11 16.68 23.76
C VAL A 239 1.98 17.57 24.63
N THR A 240 3.07 17.00 25.13
CA THR A 240 4.12 17.71 25.86
C THR A 240 5.47 17.46 25.21
N GLY A 241 6.36 18.45 25.26
CA GLY A 241 7.74 18.31 24.80
C GLY A 241 7.91 18.07 23.30
N ASN A 242 6.96 18.49 22.46
CA ASN A 242 6.99 18.25 21.02
C ASN A 242 8.25 18.79 20.35
N ILE A 243 8.89 17.96 19.53
CA ILE A 243 10.08 18.29 18.71
C ILE A 243 9.80 18.19 17.22
N TYR A 244 8.59 17.78 16.84
CA TYR A 244 8.26 17.47 15.46
C TYR A 244 7.63 18.66 14.76
N ARG A 245 8.04 18.95 13.52
CA ARG A 245 7.48 20.06 12.73
C ARG A 245 6.09 19.80 12.16
N THR A 246 5.67 18.54 12.15
CA THR A 246 4.36 18.10 11.68
C THR A 246 3.99 16.83 12.42
N ARG A 247 2.71 16.69 12.78
CA ARG A 247 2.15 15.53 13.47
C ARG A 247 0.69 15.36 13.12
N GLU A 248 0.21 14.15 13.28
CA GLU A 248 -1.22 13.83 13.25
C GLU A 248 -1.81 13.53 14.64
N HIS A 249 -3.13 13.63 14.72
CA HIS A 249 -3.97 13.25 15.86
C HIS A 249 -5.29 12.72 15.30
N SER A 250 -5.59 11.44 15.48
CA SER A 250 -6.93 10.91 15.20
C SER A 250 -7.73 10.72 16.49
N PHE A 251 -9.01 11.09 16.45
CA PHE A 251 -9.87 11.06 17.64
C PHE A 251 -11.35 10.95 17.28
N ASP A 252 -12.15 10.48 18.25
CA ASP A 252 -13.61 10.47 18.16
C ASP A 252 -14.15 11.89 17.96
N PHE A 253 -15.07 12.02 17.02
CA PHE A 253 -15.70 13.28 16.65
C PHE A 253 -17.23 13.20 16.66
N THR A 254 -17.77 12.13 17.24
CA THR A 254 -19.20 11.87 17.27
C THR A 254 -19.97 13.04 17.90
N GLY A 255 -20.87 13.63 17.11
CA GLY A 255 -21.69 14.76 17.54
C GLY A 255 -20.93 16.08 17.73
N LYS A 256 -19.70 16.21 17.20
CA LYS A 256 -18.90 17.44 17.23
C LYS A 256 -18.96 18.17 15.89
N SER A 257 -18.52 19.42 15.90
CA SER A 257 -18.40 20.26 14.70
C SER A 257 -17.15 21.15 14.68
N TRP A 258 -16.46 21.27 15.81
CA TRP A 258 -15.27 22.09 15.97
C TRP A 258 -14.06 21.30 16.45
N VAL A 259 -12.89 21.65 15.92
CA VAL A 259 -11.58 21.23 16.42
C VAL A 259 -10.77 22.48 16.80
N LYS A 260 -10.06 22.44 17.92
CA LYS A 260 -9.19 23.52 18.39
C LYS A 260 -7.84 22.99 18.83
N MET A 261 -6.77 23.62 18.37
CA MET A 261 -5.43 23.44 18.91
C MET A 261 -5.16 24.56 19.92
N ASN A 262 -4.98 24.20 21.18
CA ASN A 262 -4.64 25.12 22.26
C ASN A 262 -3.20 24.89 22.69
N ILE A 263 -2.34 25.88 22.46
CA ILE A 263 -0.88 25.83 22.60
C ILE A 263 -0.49 26.54 23.89
N SER A 264 -0.02 25.78 24.87
CA SER A 264 0.39 26.30 26.18
C SER A 264 1.87 26.67 26.24
N SER A 265 2.69 26.09 25.36
CA SER A 265 4.13 26.36 25.29
C SER A 265 4.63 26.25 23.86
N ALA A 266 5.61 27.08 23.51
CA ALA A 266 6.29 27.05 22.21
C ALA A 266 7.79 27.32 22.38
N THR A 267 8.57 26.89 21.41
CA THR A 267 10.00 27.24 21.29
C THR A 267 10.17 28.15 20.08
N GLY A 268 11.05 29.15 20.15
CA GLY A 268 11.24 30.11 19.07
C GLY A 268 9.98 30.91 18.71
N THR A 269 9.91 31.40 17.48
CA THR A 269 8.71 32.07 16.94
C THR A 269 7.68 31.00 16.54
N LEU A 270 6.55 30.96 17.25
CA LEU A 270 5.45 30.06 16.93
C LEU A 270 4.83 30.42 15.57
N GLY A 271 4.66 29.41 14.71
CA GLY A 271 3.91 29.52 13.47
C GLY A 271 3.31 28.20 13.04
N ILE A 272 2.11 28.25 12.45
CA ILE A 272 1.43 27.13 11.83
C ILE A 272 1.04 27.56 10.42
N ASP A 273 1.44 26.78 9.43
CA ASP A 273 1.11 27.08 8.04
C ASP A 273 -0.27 26.56 7.70
N GLU A 274 -0.56 25.32 8.11
CA GLU A 274 -1.80 24.62 7.76
C GLU A 274 -2.20 23.63 8.85
N ILE A 275 -3.52 23.46 9.00
CA ILE A 275 -4.17 22.38 9.75
C ILE A 275 -5.13 21.65 8.80
N ASP A 276 -4.69 20.51 8.31
CA ASP A 276 -5.53 19.61 7.52
C ASP A 276 -6.34 18.73 8.47
N ILE A 277 -7.66 18.72 8.31
CA ILE A 277 -8.54 17.79 9.03
C ILE A 277 -9.23 16.95 7.98
N HIS A 278 -9.11 15.64 8.13
CA HIS A 278 -9.69 14.64 7.25
C HIS A 278 -10.85 13.93 7.94
N ASP A 279 -11.88 13.59 7.17
CA ASP A 279 -12.88 12.63 7.61
C ASP A 279 -12.21 11.25 7.70
N ALA A 280 -12.22 10.67 8.91
CA ALA A 280 -11.66 9.36 9.20
C ALA A 280 -12.71 8.39 9.71
N SER A 281 -14.00 8.67 9.43
CA SER A 281 -15.13 7.84 9.87
C SER A 281 -15.06 6.41 9.31
N ASN A 282 -14.42 6.23 8.15
CA ASN A 282 -14.20 4.94 7.49
C ASN A 282 -12.79 4.35 7.76
N GLY A 283 -12.07 4.87 8.77
CA GLY A 283 -10.70 4.49 9.09
C GLY A 283 -9.67 5.51 8.61
N CYS A 284 -8.40 5.28 8.98
CA CYS A 284 -7.26 6.17 8.67
C CYS A 284 -6.35 5.52 7.63
N ASN A 285 -6.92 4.88 6.62
CA ASN A 285 -6.12 4.09 5.68
C ASN A 285 -5.43 5.02 4.67
N ASP A 286 -6.09 6.08 4.19
CA ASP A 286 -5.55 7.01 3.19
C ASP A 286 -4.64 8.06 3.84
N THR A 287 -3.54 7.55 4.41
CA THR A 287 -2.58 8.29 5.23
C THR A 287 -1.16 7.80 4.93
N VAL A 288 -0.24 8.75 4.71
CA VAL A 288 1.13 8.45 4.30
C VAL A 288 2.14 9.32 5.05
N ILE A 289 3.27 8.71 5.42
CA ILE A 289 4.47 9.42 5.85
C ILE A 289 5.62 9.13 4.89
N PHE A 290 6.23 10.19 4.38
CA PHE A 290 7.47 10.11 3.62
C PHE A 290 8.64 10.40 4.55
N PHE A 291 9.24 9.35 5.12
CA PHE A 291 10.34 9.50 6.07
C PHE A 291 11.66 9.14 5.41
N GLY A 292 12.62 10.03 5.55
CA GLY A 292 13.83 9.95 4.76
C GLY A 292 14.89 10.95 5.15
N ASP A 293 15.85 11.11 4.25
CA ASP A 293 16.99 11.99 4.47
C ASP A 293 16.74 13.43 3.93
N SER A 294 17.81 14.15 3.61
CA SER A 294 17.77 15.52 3.08
C SER A 294 17.14 15.63 1.69
N ILE A 295 17.00 14.53 0.96
CA ILE A 295 16.21 14.46 -0.28
C ILE A 295 14.72 14.55 0.08
N ALA A 296 14.25 13.71 1.00
CA ALA A 296 12.87 13.72 1.49
C ALA A 296 12.48 15.06 2.12
N GLN A 297 13.40 15.66 2.88
CA GLN A 297 13.21 16.99 3.48
C GLN A 297 12.79 18.05 2.49
N ARG A 298 13.35 18.01 1.28
CA ARG A 298 13.09 18.97 0.21
C ARG A 298 11.91 18.53 -0.65
N ALA A 299 11.88 17.27 -1.06
CA ALA A 299 10.87 16.72 -1.96
C ALA A 299 9.45 16.91 -1.42
N PHE A 300 9.27 16.64 -0.12
CA PHE A 300 7.94 16.64 0.50
C PHE A 300 7.62 17.92 1.28
N ARG A 301 8.36 19.02 1.05
CA ARG A 301 7.87 20.34 1.51
C ARG A 301 6.68 20.70 0.65
N ARG A 302 5.52 20.87 1.27
CA ARG A 302 4.25 21.13 0.57
C ARG A 302 4.12 22.58 0.06
N THR A 303 5.23 23.32 -0.05
CA THR A 303 5.21 24.73 -0.46
C THR A 303 4.73 24.88 -1.90
N ASN A 304 4.11 26.02 -2.24
CA ASN A 304 3.57 26.24 -3.59
C ASN A 304 4.56 26.03 -4.73
N ALA A 305 5.86 26.27 -4.51
CA ALA A 305 6.90 26.04 -5.52
C ALA A 305 7.13 24.55 -5.85
N ARG A 306 6.71 23.63 -4.96
CA ARG A 306 6.92 22.17 -5.07
C ARG A 306 5.61 21.42 -5.31
N ARG A 307 4.57 22.12 -5.75
CA ARG A 307 3.27 21.53 -6.06
C ARG A 307 3.17 21.19 -7.57
N PRO A 308 2.40 20.16 -7.95
CA PRO A 308 1.54 19.34 -7.10
C PRO A 308 2.32 18.45 -6.11
N SER A 309 1.85 18.39 -4.87
CA SER A 309 2.32 17.41 -3.88
C SER A 309 1.67 16.04 -4.13
N TYR A 310 2.17 14.98 -3.49
CA TYR A 310 1.59 13.63 -3.56
C TYR A 310 0.05 13.65 -3.41
N SER A 311 -0.45 14.30 -2.37
CA SER A 311 -1.91 14.38 -2.14
C SER A 311 -2.66 15.16 -3.22
N ASP A 312 -2.01 16.14 -3.87
CA ASP A 312 -2.62 16.88 -4.98
C ASP A 312 -2.72 16.01 -6.24
N VAL A 313 -1.69 15.20 -6.52
CA VAL A 313 -1.69 14.27 -7.66
C VAL A 313 -2.76 13.20 -7.47
N ILE A 314 -2.79 12.54 -6.30
CA ILE A 314 -3.82 11.54 -5.99
C ILE A 314 -5.22 12.14 -6.10
N HIS A 315 -5.45 13.32 -5.52
CA HIS A 315 -6.76 13.96 -5.62
C HIS A 315 -7.16 14.34 -7.06
N SER A 316 -6.18 14.74 -7.88
CA SER A 316 -6.42 15.04 -9.29
C SER A 316 -6.83 13.78 -10.07
N ASN A 317 -6.23 12.63 -9.77
CA ASN A 317 -6.54 11.36 -10.41
C ASN A 317 -7.82 10.72 -9.84
N HIS A 318 -8.04 10.87 -8.54
CA HIS A 318 -9.12 10.23 -7.78
C HIS A 318 -9.82 11.25 -6.87
N PRO A 319 -10.81 12.01 -7.38
CA PRO A 319 -11.38 13.16 -6.69
C PRO A 319 -12.02 12.89 -5.31
N GLN A 320 -12.41 11.65 -5.01
CA GLN A 320 -12.92 11.28 -3.68
C GLN A 320 -11.82 11.17 -2.62
N TYR A 321 -10.54 11.11 -3.00
CA TYR A 321 -9.41 10.95 -2.10
C TYR A 321 -8.64 12.26 -1.93
N TYR A 322 -8.09 12.47 -0.73
CA TYR A 322 -7.09 13.49 -0.49
C TYR A 322 -6.20 12.99 0.65
N PRO A 323 -5.13 12.24 0.36
CA PRO A 323 -4.35 11.54 1.36
C PRO A 323 -3.78 12.50 2.41
N ALA A 324 -3.89 12.12 3.69
CA ALA A 324 -3.18 12.85 4.75
C ALA A 324 -1.68 12.55 4.65
N MET A 325 -0.86 13.59 4.53
CA MET A 325 0.56 13.46 4.20
C MET A 325 1.44 14.10 5.27
N ILE A 326 2.33 13.29 5.87
CA ILE A 326 3.36 13.72 6.80
C ILE A 326 4.72 13.79 6.11
N SER A 327 5.37 14.95 6.19
CA SER A 327 6.72 15.16 5.66
C SER A 327 7.76 14.83 6.72
N GLY A 328 8.29 13.60 6.66
CA GLY A 328 9.13 12.97 7.67
C GLY A 328 10.64 13.01 7.40
N GLY A 329 11.15 13.92 6.58
CA GLY A 329 12.58 13.98 6.25
C GLY A 329 13.46 14.59 7.37
N TYR A 330 14.63 14.00 7.65
CA TYR A 330 15.66 14.63 8.49
C TYR A 330 17.06 14.46 7.87
N GLY A 331 17.78 15.58 7.77
CA GLY A 331 18.89 15.73 6.86
C GLY A 331 20.13 14.93 7.26
N GLY A 332 20.86 14.43 6.26
CA GLY A 332 22.14 13.73 6.44
C GLY A 332 22.05 12.37 7.12
N THR A 333 20.84 11.86 7.35
CA THR A 333 20.66 10.60 8.07
C THR A 333 20.84 9.36 7.18
N THR A 334 21.33 8.29 7.79
CA THR A 334 21.41 6.95 7.21
C THR A 334 20.23 6.07 7.63
N THR A 335 20.03 4.93 6.97
CA THR A 335 19.07 3.91 7.48
C THR A 335 19.33 3.51 8.93
N GLY A 336 20.59 3.39 9.31
CA GLY A 336 21.00 2.96 10.65
C GLY A 336 20.74 4.01 11.73
N GLU A 337 21.01 5.28 11.45
CA GLU A 337 20.74 6.37 12.39
C GLU A 337 19.25 6.62 12.54
N TRP A 338 18.51 6.61 11.43
CA TRP A 338 17.06 6.75 11.46
C TRP A 338 16.43 5.71 12.36
N ASN A 339 16.79 4.45 12.11
CA ASN A 339 16.24 3.30 12.81
C ASN A 339 16.54 3.37 14.33
N ARG A 340 17.77 3.76 14.72
CA ARG A 340 18.14 3.85 16.15
C ARG A 340 17.53 5.05 16.87
N ASN A 341 17.50 6.22 16.22
CA ASN A 341 17.34 7.48 16.94
C ASN A 341 15.99 8.16 16.70
N LEU A 342 15.36 7.95 15.54
CA LEU A 342 14.23 8.77 15.08
C LEU A 342 12.95 7.95 14.89
N PHE A 343 13.08 6.71 14.43
CA PHE A 343 11.94 5.92 13.97
C PHE A 343 10.89 5.65 15.07
N GLN A 344 11.30 5.29 16.29
CA GLN A 344 10.32 5.02 17.36
C GLN A 344 9.52 6.29 17.70
N GLY A 345 10.21 7.42 17.83
CA GLY A 345 9.56 8.68 18.11
C GLY A 345 8.60 9.11 16.99
N ALA A 346 8.95 8.84 15.73
CA ALA A 346 8.07 9.09 14.59
C ALA A 346 6.81 8.19 14.64
N LEU A 347 6.94 6.90 14.98
CA LEU A 347 5.79 6.01 15.16
C LEU A 347 4.86 6.50 16.27
N ASP A 348 5.43 6.84 17.43
CA ASP A 348 4.66 7.34 18.57
C ASP A 348 4.00 8.70 18.26
N ALA A 349 4.63 9.49 17.38
CA ALA A 349 4.12 10.80 16.98
C ALA A 349 3.00 10.73 15.93
N ASN A 350 2.91 9.64 15.17
CA ASN A 350 1.94 9.43 14.09
C ASN A 350 1.35 8.00 14.15
N PRO A 351 0.51 7.72 15.16
CA PRO A 351 0.03 6.37 15.45
C PRO A 351 -1.09 5.89 14.52
N ASP A 352 -1.60 6.70 13.60
CA ASP A 352 -2.70 6.38 12.69
C ASP A 352 -2.24 6.32 11.22
N ILE A 353 -1.07 6.86 10.86
CA ILE A 353 -0.49 6.74 9.50
C ILE A 353 -0.34 5.27 9.09
N LYS A 354 -0.92 4.90 7.95
CA LYS A 354 -0.94 3.55 7.40
C LYS A 354 0.28 3.22 6.56
N PHE A 355 0.64 4.09 5.62
CA PHE A 355 1.75 3.86 4.68
C PHE A 355 3.02 4.58 5.10
N TRP A 356 4.11 3.83 5.17
CA TRP A 356 5.41 4.29 5.63
C TRP A 356 6.40 4.20 4.46
N CYS A 357 6.51 5.30 3.72
CA CYS A 357 7.33 5.44 2.52
C CYS A 357 8.76 5.80 2.90
N ILE A 358 9.67 4.86 2.68
CA ILE A 358 11.09 4.95 3.01
C ILE A 358 11.84 5.67 1.89
N GLU A 359 12.41 6.80 2.28
CA GLU A 359 13.13 7.75 1.43
C GLU A 359 14.60 7.85 1.86
N LEU A 360 15.20 6.71 2.19
CA LEU A 360 16.56 6.57 2.74
C LEU A 360 17.50 5.86 1.76
N GLY A 361 18.76 5.74 2.15
CA GLY A 361 19.78 4.94 1.46
C GLY A 361 20.85 5.77 0.77
N TYR A 362 20.57 7.03 0.40
CA TYR A 362 21.57 7.85 -0.30
C TYR A 362 22.80 8.11 0.58
N ASN A 363 22.59 8.41 1.87
CA ASN A 363 23.70 8.69 2.78
C ASN A 363 24.50 7.42 3.16
N ASP A 364 23.90 6.23 3.08
CA ASP A 364 24.47 4.95 3.54
C ASP A 364 25.75 4.50 2.81
N PHE A 365 26.05 5.09 1.64
CA PHE A 365 27.30 4.83 0.90
C PHE A 365 28.17 6.09 0.75
N THR A 366 27.85 7.18 1.46
CA THR A 366 28.55 8.46 1.36
C THR A 366 29.32 8.84 2.64
N TRP A 367 30.36 9.65 2.44
CA TRP A 367 31.28 10.42 3.31
C TRP A 367 31.47 10.14 4.82
N GLU A 368 30.55 9.50 5.55
CA GLU A 368 30.69 9.23 7.00
C GLU A 368 30.30 7.79 7.42
N CYS A 369 29.70 7.02 6.51
CA CYS A 369 29.34 5.63 6.76
C CYS A 369 29.59 4.79 5.51
N HIS A 370 30.71 4.07 5.47
CA HIS A 370 30.86 2.96 4.53
C HIS A 370 30.08 1.76 5.07
N ALA A 371 28.76 1.93 5.26
CA ALA A 371 27.91 0.79 5.56
C ALA A 371 28.07 -0.19 4.40
N SER A 372 28.40 -1.44 4.71
CA SER A 372 28.32 -2.48 3.69
C SER A 372 26.86 -2.60 3.24
N THR A 373 26.63 -3.08 2.03
CA THR A 373 25.30 -3.51 1.58
C THR A 373 24.61 -4.43 2.58
N ALA A 374 25.37 -5.26 3.30
CA ALA A 374 24.86 -6.10 4.38
C ALA A 374 24.34 -5.29 5.60
N PHE A 375 25.00 -4.18 5.96
CA PHE A 375 24.53 -3.31 7.04
C PHE A 375 23.29 -2.51 6.62
N PHE A 376 23.30 -1.97 5.39
CA PHE A 376 22.14 -1.31 4.78
C PHE A 376 20.91 -2.24 4.78
N ARG A 377 21.08 -3.46 4.25
CA ARG A 377 20.06 -4.51 4.25
C ARG A 377 19.52 -4.83 5.64
N LYS A 378 20.42 -5.01 6.63
CA LYS A 378 20.02 -5.27 8.01
C LYS A 378 19.16 -4.13 8.59
N ASN A 379 19.51 -2.88 8.32
CA ASN A 379 18.76 -1.73 8.84
C ASN A 379 17.40 -1.60 8.15
N LEU A 380 17.34 -1.77 6.83
CA LEU A 380 16.07 -1.81 6.10
C LEU A 380 15.16 -2.93 6.62
N GLN A 381 15.69 -4.13 6.83
CA GLN A 381 14.90 -5.25 7.37
C GLN A 381 14.30 -4.87 8.72
N SER A 382 15.11 -4.28 9.60
CA SER A 382 14.63 -3.82 10.90
C SER A 382 13.59 -2.71 10.80
N LEU A 383 13.64 -1.84 9.79
CA LEU A 383 12.59 -0.84 9.56
C LEU A 383 11.30 -1.53 9.10
N PHE A 384 11.38 -2.42 8.09
CA PHE A 384 10.23 -3.17 7.60
C PHE A 384 9.54 -3.96 8.70
N ASP A 385 10.31 -4.72 9.50
CA ASP A 385 9.78 -5.51 10.61
C ASP A 385 9.02 -4.62 11.60
N ARG A 386 9.60 -3.48 11.99
CA ARG A 386 8.98 -2.58 12.98
C ARG A 386 7.73 -1.91 12.44
N ILE A 387 7.71 -1.54 11.16
CA ILE A 387 6.53 -0.99 10.47
C ILE A 387 5.41 -2.04 10.44
N LYS A 388 5.73 -3.27 10.01
CA LYS A 388 4.77 -4.39 9.97
C LYS A 388 4.24 -4.77 11.35
N ILE A 389 5.11 -4.85 12.36
CA ILE A 389 4.73 -5.11 13.77
C ILE A 389 3.77 -4.03 14.29
N ALA A 390 3.92 -2.77 13.85
CA ALA A 390 3.00 -1.69 14.18
C ALA A 390 1.69 -1.71 13.38
N GLY A 391 1.45 -2.74 12.55
CA GLY A 391 0.25 -2.89 11.70
C GLY A 391 0.24 -2.01 10.45
N ARG A 392 1.42 -1.53 10.04
CA ARG A 392 1.61 -0.53 8.96
C ARG A 392 2.24 -1.16 7.73
N VAL A 393 2.16 -0.44 6.61
CA VAL A 393 2.64 -0.91 5.31
C VAL A 393 3.95 -0.20 4.97
N PRO A 394 5.10 -0.90 4.97
CA PRO A 394 6.35 -0.32 4.50
C PRO A 394 6.40 -0.34 2.98
N MET A 395 6.84 0.78 2.40
CA MET A 395 7.20 0.88 0.99
C MET A 395 8.56 1.55 0.89
N VAL A 396 9.38 1.14 -0.07
CA VAL A 396 10.72 1.70 -0.25
C VAL A 396 10.93 2.04 -1.72
N ARG A 397 11.42 3.25 -1.98
CA ARG A 397 11.83 3.64 -3.33
C ARG A 397 13.25 3.18 -3.64
N ARG A 398 13.58 3.04 -4.92
CA ARG A 398 14.98 3.00 -5.35
C ARG A 398 15.67 4.33 -5.02
N ILE A 399 16.97 4.31 -4.81
CA ILE A 399 17.78 5.50 -4.51
C ILE A 399 17.92 6.34 -5.80
N PRO A 400 17.61 7.65 -5.77
CA PRO A 400 17.62 8.50 -6.95
C PRO A 400 19.03 8.62 -7.55
N TRP A 401 19.06 8.86 -8.86
CA TRP A 401 20.29 9.24 -9.54
C TRP A 401 20.68 10.69 -9.18
N GLY A 402 21.98 10.98 -9.19
CA GLY A 402 22.54 12.31 -9.01
C GLY A 402 23.89 12.45 -9.69
N THR A 403 24.52 13.63 -9.60
CA THR A 403 25.83 13.91 -10.21
C THR A 403 27.00 13.82 -9.22
N SER A 404 26.75 13.29 -8.02
CA SER A 404 27.80 13.08 -7.02
C SER A 404 28.86 12.10 -7.53
N ASN A 405 30.10 12.23 -7.06
CA ASN A 405 31.18 11.27 -7.32
C ASN A 405 30.90 9.87 -6.74
N THR A 406 29.91 9.74 -5.84
CA THR A 406 29.46 8.48 -5.24
C THR A 406 28.35 7.78 -6.03
N ILE A 407 27.88 8.35 -7.15
CA ILE A 407 26.74 7.79 -7.90
C ILE A 407 26.96 6.34 -8.37
N GLY A 408 28.21 5.93 -8.57
CA GLY A 408 28.57 4.57 -8.97
C GLY A 408 28.17 3.47 -7.97
N TYR A 409 27.88 3.83 -6.71
CA TYR A 409 27.41 2.86 -5.70
C TYR A 409 25.90 2.59 -5.80
N VAL A 410 25.11 3.55 -6.28
CA VAL A 410 23.64 3.47 -6.27
C VAL A 410 23.09 2.20 -6.93
N PRO A 411 23.58 1.74 -8.10
CA PRO A 411 23.06 0.51 -8.72
C PRO A 411 23.13 -0.73 -7.82
N ILE A 412 24.22 -0.90 -7.07
CA ILE A 412 24.40 -2.05 -6.16
C ILE A 412 23.46 -1.95 -4.96
N TRP A 413 23.20 -0.74 -4.46
CA TRP A 413 22.27 -0.53 -3.34
C TRP A 413 20.82 -0.69 -3.79
N ASN A 414 20.49 -0.26 -5.01
CA ASN A 414 19.17 -0.49 -5.60
C ASN A 414 18.92 -1.97 -5.86
N GLN A 415 19.93 -2.74 -6.26
CA GLN A 415 19.80 -4.20 -6.32
C GLN A 415 19.43 -4.80 -4.94
N VAL A 416 20.04 -4.32 -3.86
CA VAL A 416 19.66 -4.75 -2.50
C VAL A 416 18.22 -4.38 -2.19
N ILE A 417 17.75 -3.18 -2.58
CA ILE A 417 16.35 -2.78 -2.39
C ILE A 417 15.42 -3.71 -3.15
N ASP A 418 15.73 -4.02 -4.41
CA ASP A 418 14.92 -4.92 -5.24
C ASP A 418 14.81 -6.32 -4.62
N GLU A 419 15.94 -6.91 -4.23
CA GLU A 419 15.99 -8.19 -3.51
C GLU A 419 15.14 -8.13 -2.24
N MET A 420 15.20 -7.04 -1.49
CA MET A 420 14.48 -6.90 -0.24
C MET A 420 12.98 -6.64 -0.40
N VAL A 421 12.56 -5.89 -1.41
CA VAL A 421 11.14 -5.68 -1.75
C VAL A 421 10.50 -7.03 -1.99
N VAL A 422 11.17 -7.84 -2.79
CA VAL A 422 10.82 -9.20 -3.14
C VAL A 422 10.77 -10.11 -1.90
N GLU A 423 11.87 -10.24 -1.16
CA GLU A 423 11.95 -11.15 0.00
C GLU A 423 10.99 -10.80 1.15
N ASN A 424 10.58 -9.53 1.23
CA ASN A 424 9.65 -9.05 2.25
C ASN A 424 8.24 -8.92 1.72
N GLY A 425 8.00 -9.16 0.44
CA GLY A 425 6.66 -9.07 -0.09
C GLY A 425 6.05 -7.67 0.00
N LEU A 426 6.83 -6.66 -0.35
CA LEU A 426 6.43 -5.27 -0.20
C LEU A 426 5.73 -4.77 -1.46
N LEU A 427 4.77 -3.85 -1.27
CA LEU A 427 4.33 -2.99 -2.35
C LEU A 427 5.54 -2.24 -2.93
N THR A 428 5.66 -2.27 -4.25
CA THR A 428 6.80 -1.67 -4.94
C THR A 428 6.73 -0.15 -4.87
N GLY A 429 7.81 0.48 -4.38
CA GLY A 429 7.97 1.93 -4.47
C GLY A 429 8.56 2.37 -5.82
N PRO A 430 8.65 3.68 -6.05
CA PRO A 430 9.08 4.22 -7.34
C PRO A 430 10.55 3.95 -7.68
N ASP A 431 10.83 3.82 -8.97
CA ASP A 431 12.19 3.82 -9.51
C ASP A 431 12.74 5.25 -9.68
N MET A 432 13.06 5.88 -8.55
CA MET A 432 13.64 7.23 -8.57
C MET A 432 15.01 7.29 -9.26
N TYR A 433 15.71 6.17 -9.40
CA TYR A 433 16.97 6.16 -10.15
C TYR A 433 16.71 6.46 -11.61
N ALA A 434 15.77 5.72 -12.22
CA ALA A 434 15.37 5.92 -13.60
C ALA A 434 14.77 7.32 -13.81
N ALA A 435 13.90 7.77 -12.91
CA ALA A 435 13.24 9.08 -13.02
C ALA A 435 14.23 10.26 -13.03
N PHE A 436 15.38 10.13 -12.35
CA PHE A 436 16.41 11.18 -12.29
C PHE A 436 17.57 10.99 -13.26
N LEU A 437 17.67 9.83 -13.94
CA LEU A 437 18.85 9.47 -14.73
C LEU A 437 19.10 10.46 -15.88
N GLY A 438 20.16 11.26 -15.75
CA GLY A 438 20.54 12.27 -16.74
C GLY A 438 19.78 13.60 -16.64
N HIS A 439 18.84 13.73 -15.69
CA HIS A 439 18.00 14.91 -15.50
C HIS A 439 18.61 15.88 -14.47
N THR A 440 19.72 16.51 -14.84
CA THR A 440 20.40 17.49 -13.95
C THR A 440 19.55 18.72 -13.64
N GLU A 441 18.58 19.04 -14.49
CA GLU A 441 17.61 20.12 -14.30
C GLU A 441 16.65 19.89 -13.12
N TYR A 442 16.57 18.68 -12.58
CA TYR A 442 15.79 18.36 -11.38
C TYR A 442 16.57 18.60 -10.09
N LEU A 443 17.86 18.89 -10.18
CA LEU A 443 18.74 19.01 -9.03
C LEU A 443 19.05 20.47 -8.68
N GLU A 444 19.14 20.75 -7.38
CA GLU A 444 19.64 22.02 -6.84
C GLU A 444 21.16 21.98 -6.67
N ASP A 445 21.69 20.80 -6.33
CA ASP A 445 23.11 20.50 -6.23
C ASP A 445 23.39 19.10 -6.79
N ALA A 446 24.44 18.40 -6.36
CA ALA A 446 24.77 17.10 -6.93
C ALA A 446 23.74 16.00 -6.61
N VAL A 447 22.89 16.18 -5.61
CA VAL A 447 22.05 15.09 -5.05
C VAL A 447 20.64 15.55 -4.66
N HIS A 448 20.48 16.82 -4.26
CA HIS A 448 19.24 17.31 -3.71
C HIS A 448 18.29 17.81 -4.80
N PRO A 449 17.00 17.47 -4.71
CA PRO A 449 16.01 17.93 -5.68
C PRO A 449 15.75 19.43 -5.50
N ASN A 450 15.70 20.15 -6.61
CA ASN A 450 15.13 21.49 -6.65
C ASN A 450 13.59 21.42 -6.66
N ALA A 451 12.92 22.53 -6.94
CA ALA A 451 11.46 22.58 -7.02
C ALA A 451 10.86 21.61 -8.05
N ALA A 452 11.43 21.55 -9.26
CA ALA A 452 10.98 20.65 -10.33
C ALA A 452 11.24 19.18 -9.98
N GLY A 453 12.43 18.85 -9.45
CA GLY A 453 12.71 17.49 -8.97
C GLY A 453 11.82 17.06 -7.82
N SER A 454 11.41 17.99 -6.95
CA SER A 454 10.43 17.70 -5.89
C SER A 454 9.08 17.31 -6.47
N ILE A 455 8.61 17.99 -7.52
CA ILE A 455 7.36 17.66 -8.22
C ILE A 455 7.43 16.26 -8.83
N VAL A 456 8.56 15.92 -9.49
CA VAL A 456 8.80 14.58 -10.03
C VAL A 456 8.72 13.52 -8.91
N ILE A 457 9.40 13.73 -7.78
CA ILE A 457 9.35 12.78 -6.67
C ILE A 457 7.90 12.57 -6.16
N ASN A 458 7.12 13.64 -6.04
CA ASN A 458 5.72 13.53 -5.60
C ASN A 458 4.86 12.77 -6.62
N GLN A 459 5.09 12.98 -7.92
CA GLN A 459 4.40 12.28 -9.01
C GLN A 459 4.74 10.78 -9.01
N GLU A 460 6.01 10.41 -8.96
CA GLU A 460 6.46 9.01 -9.01
C GLU A 460 5.90 8.19 -7.84
N TRP A 461 5.80 8.77 -6.64
CA TRP A 461 5.12 8.12 -5.52
C TRP A 461 3.62 7.97 -5.73
N ALA A 462 2.96 8.99 -6.28
CA ALA A 462 1.54 8.92 -6.58
C ALA A 462 1.27 7.82 -7.62
N ASP A 463 2.07 7.74 -8.68
CA ASP A 463 1.95 6.72 -9.71
C ASP A 463 2.19 5.31 -9.15
N SER A 464 3.16 5.14 -8.25
CA SER A 464 3.45 3.85 -7.59
C SER A 464 2.33 3.39 -6.66
N MET A 465 1.54 4.32 -6.13
CA MET A 465 0.42 4.02 -5.22
C MET A 465 -0.95 4.08 -5.90
N ASP A 466 -1.03 4.49 -7.17
CA ASP A 466 -2.29 4.79 -7.87
C ASP A 466 -3.27 3.60 -7.87
N SER A 467 -2.75 2.38 -8.01
CA SER A 467 -3.56 1.15 -8.00
C SER A 467 -4.35 0.95 -6.70
N LEU A 468 -3.85 1.46 -5.56
CA LEU A 468 -4.50 1.37 -4.25
C LEU A 468 -5.77 2.25 -4.16
N TYR A 469 -5.87 3.26 -5.02
CA TYR A 469 -6.97 4.23 -5.09
C TYR A 469 -8.06 3.84 -6.09
N THR A 470 -7.84 2.76 -6.84
CA THR A 470 -8.84 2.28 -7.80
C THR A 470 -10.01 1.62 -7.08
N VAL A 471 -11.22 2.09 -7.38
CA VAL A 471 -12.45 1.45 -6.92
C VAL A 471 -12.55 0.11 -7.64
N VAL A 472 -12.39 -0.99 -6.89
CA VAL A 472 -12.82 -2.31 -7.37
C VAL A 472 -14.33 -2.23 -7.53
N ILE A 473 -14.80 -2.01 -8.76
CA ILE A 473 -16.18 -2.34 -9.10
C ILE A 473 -16.26 -3.85 -8.90
N ASP A 474 -17.03 -4.29 -7.91
CA ASP A 474 -17.37 -5.69 -7.77
C ASP A 474 -18.14 -6.12 -9.02
N THR A 475 -17.41 -6.68 -9.99
CA THR A 475 -17.99 -7.21 -11.23
C THR A 475 -18.71 -8.54 -11.01
N SER A 476 -18.72 -9.07 -9.78
CA SER A 476 -19.50 -10.26 -9.44
C SER A 476 -20.99 -9.97 -9.24
N ASP A 477 -21.38 -8.69 -9.09
CA ASP A 477 -22.78 -8.30 -9.07
C ASP A 477 -23.35 -8.32 -10.49
N THR A 478 -23.98 -9.45 -10.83
CA THR A 478 -24.75 -9.65 -12.05
C THR A 478 -26.24 -9.42 -11.82
N THR A 479 -26.64 -8.98 -10.61
CA THR A 479 -28.05 -8.82 -10.26
C THR A 479 -28.53 -7.44 -10.72
N PRO A 480 -29.62 -7.35 -11.49
CA PRO A 480 -30.21 -6.06 -11.82
C PRO A 480 -30.82 -5.42 -10.56
N PRO A 481 -30.85 -4.08 -10.45
CA PRO A 481 -31.50 -3.39 -9.35
C PRO A 481 -32.94 -3.86 -9.16
N ALA A 482 -33.43 -3.82 -7.92
CA ALA A 482 -34.84 -4.08 -7.67
C ALA A 482 -35.71 -3.11 -8.48
N ALA A 483 -36.70 -3.63 -9.20
CA ALA A 483 -37.65 -2.79 -9.93
C ALA A 483 -38.29 -1.78 -8.97
N PRO A 484 -38.46 -0.50 -9.37
CA PRO A 484 -39.17 0.48 -8.55
C PRO A 484 -40.53 -0.06 -8.13
N ALA A 485 -40.89 0.11 -6.85
CA ALA A 485 -42.14 -0.43 -6.31
C ALA A 485 -43.38 0.15 -7.01
N VAL A 486 -43.27 1.38 -7.52
CA VAL A 486 -44.31 2.06 -8.30
C VAL A 486 -43.65 2.87 -9.41
N VAL A 487 -44.09 2.65 -10.65
CA VAL A 487 -43.92 3.58 -11.76
C VAL A 487 -45.23 4.35 -11.89
N ARG A 488 -45.19 5.66 -11.98
CA ARG A 488 -46.34 6.54 -12.17
C ARG A 488 -46.14 7.21 -13.52
N ASP A 489 -46.78 6.69 -14.55
CA ASP A 489 -46.68 7.14 -15.95
C ASP A 489 -47.78 8.15 -16.33
N GLY A 490 -48.24 8.94 -15.34
CA GLY A 490 -49.25 9.99 -15.45
C GLY A 490 -49.18 10.97 -14.27
N THR A 491 -50.16 11.88 -14.11
CA THR A 491 -50.18 12.87 -13.01
C THR A 491 -50.66 12.28 -11.67
N GLY A 492 -50.69 10.95 -11.52
CA GLY A 492 -51.39 10.23 -10.46
C GLY A 492 -50.81 8.85 -10.14
N SER A 493 -51.66 7.83 -10.02
CA SER A 493 -51.27 6.42 -9.79
C SER A 493 -50.59 5.78 -11.00
N ASP A 494 -50.04 4.58 -10.83
CA ASP A 494 -49.56 3.73 -11.94
C ASP A 494 -50.71 3.47 -12.93
N GLU A 495 -50.59 3.96 -14.17
CA GLU A 495 -51.55 3.74 -15.23
C GLU A 495 -50.98 2.70 -16.21
N SER A 496 -51.84 1.90 -16.84
CA SER A 496 -51.35 0.89 -17.80
C SER A 496 -50.97 1.50 -19.16
N ALA A 497 -51.48 2.70 -19.44
CA ALA A 497 -51.17 3.52 -20.60
C ALA A 497 -51.83 4.90 -20.48
N THR A 498 -51.14 5.94 -20.94
CA THR A 498 -51.71 7.29 -21.14
C THR A 498 -51.37 7.82 -22.54
N THR A 499 -52.23 8.67 -23.09
CA THR A 499 -52.00 9.28 -24.41
C THR A 499 -52.21 10.79 -24.35
N SER A 500 -51.25 11.55 -24.84
CA SER A 500 -51.31 13.02 -24.88
C SER A 500 -50.67 13.55 -26.16
N THR A 501 -51.27 14.58 -26.75
CA THR A 501 -50.75 15.26 -27.94
C THR A 501 -49.79 16.40 -27.62
N THR A 502 -49.60 16.73 -26.34
CA THR A 502 -48.80 17.90 -25.91
C THR A 502 -47.76 17.58 -24.84
N GLN A 503 -48.01 16.62 -23.95
CA GLN A 503 -47.11 16.31 -22.83
C GLN A 503 -47.36 14.93 -22.23
N LEU A 504 -46.30 14.16 -21.97
CA LEU A 504 -46.32 12.96 -21.14
C LEU A 504 -45.49 13.22 -19.88
N SER A 505 -45.85 12.60 -18.75
CA SER A 505 -45.12 12.67 -17.48
C SER A 505 -44.88 11.27 -16.94
N ALA A 506 -43.66 11.00 -16.46
CA ALA A 506 -43.35 9.78 -15.73
C ALA A 506 -42.55 10.13 -14.47
N ASN A 507 -42.90 9.54 -13.34
CA ASN A 507 -42.13 9.54 -12.11
C ASN A 507 -42.15 8.15 -11.49
N TRP A 508 -41.13 7.79 -10.73
CA TRP A 508 -41.02 6.49 -10.07
C TRP A 508 -40.51 6.70 -8.65
N ASP A 509 -40.79 5.75 -7.76
CA ASP A 509 -40.11 5.72 -6.47
C ASP A 509 -38.61 5.43 -6.68
N SER A 510 -37.76 5.87 -5.75
CA SER A 510 -36.33 5.59 -5.81
C SER A 510 -36.09 4.07 -5.81
N GLY A 511 -35.38 3.56 -6.81
CA GLY A 511 -34.83 2.21 -6.77
C GLY A 511 -33.70 2.15 -5.74
N ALA A 512 -33.64 1.05 -5.00
CA ALA A 512 -32.52 0.75 -4.12
C ALA A 512 -31.79 -0.48 -4.65
N ASP A 513 -30.49 -0.35 -4.81
CA ASP A 513 -29.59 -1.48 -4.94
C ASP A 513 -28.72 -1.49 -3.68
N ALA A 514 -28.74 -2.61 -2.97
CA ALA A 514 -28.04 -2.74 -1.70
C ALA A 514 -26.54 -3.06 -1.90
N GLN A 515 -26.11 -3.41 -3.11
CA GLN A 515 -24.78 -3.96 -3.39
C GLN A 515 -24.00 -3.21 -4.47
N SER A 516 -24.66 -2.54 -5.42
CA SER A 516 -23.92 -1.86 -6.49
C SER A 516 -23.69 -0.38 -6.18
N GLY A 517 -22.43 0.06 -6.24
CA GLY A 517 -22.01 1.47 -6.21
C GLY A 517 -22.47 2.28 -7.43
N ILE A 518 -23.66 2.01 -7.99
CA ILE A 518 -24.23 2.71 -9.12
C ILE A 518 -24.55 4.15 -8.72
N SER A 519 -23.96 5.10 -9.44
CA SER A 519 -24.09 6.52 -9.11
C SER A 519 -25.34 7.19 -9.70
N LYS A 520 -25.96 6.62 -10.75
CA LYS A 520 -27.04 7.25 -11.54
C LYS A 520 -27.93 6.23 -12.28
N TYR A 521 -29.18 6.60 -12.57
CA TYR A 521 -30.12 5.83 -13.39
C TYR A 521 -30.37 6.54 -14.72
N TRP A 522 -30.56 5.79 -15.81
CA TRP A 522 -30.95 6.36 -17.10
C TRP A 522 -32.33 5.84 -17.49
N TYR A 523 -33.18 6.70 -18.05
CA TYR A 523 -34.50 6.34 -18.55
C TYR A 523 -34.69 6.80 -20.00
N ALA A 524 -35.59 6.13 -20.72
CA ALA A 524 -35.95 6.46 -22.09
C ALA A 524 -37.48 6.46 -22.22
N ILE A 525 -38.04 7.50 -22.85
CA ILE A 525 -39.48 7.63 -23.09
C ILE A 525 -39.76 7.19 -24.52
N GLY A 526 -40.68 6.25 -24.70
CA GLY A 526 -41.15 5.80 -26.02
C GLY A 526 -42.66 5.78 -26.11
N THR A 527 -43.18 5.74 -27.34
CA THR A 527 -44.63 5.69 -27.62
C THR A 527 -45.15 4.28 -27.88
N GLN A 528 -44.28 3.27 -27.80
CA GLN A 528 -44.62 1.86 -27.94
C GLN A 528 -44.46 1.15 -26.60
N GLN A 529 -45.36 0.22 -26.29
CA GLN A 529 -45.29 -0.64 -25.12
C GLN A 529 -43.97 -1.43 -25.10
N SER A 530 -43.31 -1.53 -23.95
CA SER A 530 -41.99 -2.15 -23.81
C SER A 530 -41.98 -3.64 -24.22
N GLY A 531 -41.01 -4.04 -25.04
CA GLY A 531 -40.78 -5.42 -25.49
C GLY A 531 -39.66 -5.49 -26.54
N ALA A 532 -39.15 -6.69 -26.83
CA ALA A 532 -38.14 -6.90 -27.87
C ALA A 532 -38.67 -6.41 -29.24
N GLY A 533 -38.18 -5.27 -29.72
CA GLY A 533 -38.65 -4.63 -30.96
C GLY A 533 -39.17 -3.19 -30.82
N ALA A 534 -39.22 -2.62 -29.61
CA ALA A 534 -39.54 -1.20 -29.43
C ALA A 534 -38.46 -0.32 -30.08
N SER A 535 -38.82 0.45 -31.11
CA SER A 535 -37.89 1.24 -31.94
C SER A 535 -38.10 2.76 -31.84
N ASN A 536 -39.12 3.19 -31.10
CA ASN A 536 -39.48 4.60 -30.96
C ASN A 536 -39.27 5.11 -29.53
N THR A 537 -38.07 4.88 -28.99
CA THR A 537 -37.59 5.49 -27.74
C THR A 537 -36.77 6.73 -28.05
N LYS A 538 -36.98 7.80 -27.30
CA LYS A 538 -36.02 8.91 -27.24
C LYS A 538 -34.72 8.37 -26.61
N ALA A 539 -33.57 8.87 -27.03
CA ALA A 539 -32.27 8.46 -26.46
C ALA A 539 -32.28 8.55 -24.92
N TRP A 540 -31.62 7.58 -24.28
CA TRP A 540 -31.51 7.50 -22.83
C TRP A 540 -31.06 8.83 -22.21
N THR A 541 -31.69 9.22 -21.10
CA THR A 541 -31.40 10.46 -20.35
C THR A 541 -31.23 10.11 -18.87
N ASP A 542 -30.26 10.77 -18.21
CA ASP A 542 -30.00 10.72 -16.76
C ASP A 542 -31.18 11.29 -15.95
#